data_AF-A0A542DJ62-F1
#
_entry.id   AF-A0A542DJ62-F1
#
_cell.length_a   1.000
_cell.length_b   1.000
_cell.length_c   1.000
_cell.angle_alpha   90.00
_cell.angle_beta   90.00
_cell.angle_gamma   90.00
#
_symmetry.space_group_name_H-M   'P 1'
#
loop_
_entity.id
_entity.type
_entity.pdbx_description
1 polymer ?
#
loop_
_entity_poly.entity_id
_entity_poly.type
_entity_poly.pdbx_seq_one_letter_code
_entity_poly.pdbx_strand_id
1 'polypeptide(L)'
;MAGDMRIEPEQVKQVAKDVSSVATSLTEMQGYAEQSELDAQHFGNIRALSEAAAEYPAKALELAESVGRAAEFLNDFATRLNKSATMTEEDDLNSAWTISSTEDGA
;
A
#
# COMPACT_ATOMS: atom_id res chain seq x y z
N MET A 1 2.46 -22.85 26.88
CA MET A 1 2.82 -21.42 26.89
C MET A 1 2.40 -20.85 25.54
N ALA A 2 1.11 -20.54 25.37
CA ALA A 2 0.69 -19.74 24.23
C ALA A 2 1.22 -18.34 24.51
N GLY A 3 2.21 -17.88 23.74
CA GLY A 3 2.69 -16.52 23.86
C GLY A 3 1.52 -15.59 23.62
N ASP A 4 1.22 -14.72 24.59
CA ASP A 4 0.20 -13.69 24.47
C ASP A 4 0.61 -12.80 23.29
N MET A 5 -0.03 -13.02 22.14
CA MET A 5 0.29 -12.36 20.88
C MET A 5 -0.41 -11.00 20.89
N ARG A 6 0.03 -10.12 21.79
CA ARG A 6 -0.43 -8.73 21.83
C ARG A 6 0.17 -8.00 20.64
N ILE A 7 -0.69 -7.63 19.72
CA ILE A 7 -0.31 -6.78 18.60
C ILE A 7 -0.35 -5.34 19.12
N GLU A 8 0.82 -4.73 19.24
CA GLU A 8 0.95 -3.33 19.67
C GLU A 8 0.33 -2.40 18.61
N PRO A 9 -0.71 -1.60 18.94
CA PRO A 9 -1.40 -0.74 17.96
C PRO A 9 -0.46 0.21 17.22
N GLU A 10 0.58 0.71 17.89
CA GLU A 10 1.60 1.57 17.30
C GLU A 10 2.44 0.86 16.23
N GLN A 11 2.72 -0.44 16.40
CA GLN A 11 3.42 -1.21 15.37
C GLN A 11 2.53 -1.39 14.13
N VAL A 12 1.21 -1.58 14.33
CA VAL A 12 0.24 -1.69 13.22
C VAL A 12 0.11 -0.37 12.47
N LYS A 13 0.07 0.76 13.17
CA LYS A 13 0.07 2.10 12.55
C LYS A 13 1.36 2.36 11.77
N GLN A 14 2.51 1.92 12.29
CA GLN A 14 3.78 2.07 11.58
C GLN A 14 3.80 1.22 10.28
N VAL A 15 3.35 -0.03 10.35
CA VAL A 15 3.21 -0.87 9.14
C VAL A 15 2.23 -0.25 8.15
N ALA A 16 1.08 0.28 8.61
CA ALA A 16 0.13 0.97 7.75
C ALA A 16 0.75 2.19 7.04
N LYS A 17 1.59 2.95 7.75
CA LYS A 17 2.33 4.08 7.21
C LYS A 17 3.35 3.65 6.14
N ASP A 18 4.13 2.61 6.42
CA ASP A 18 5.13 2.09 5.48
C ASP A 18 4.45 1.56 4.20
N VAL A 19 3.34 0.82 4.35
CA VAL A 19 2.51 0.34 3.23
C VAL A 19 1.95 1.51 2.42
N SER A 20 1.45 2.56 3.06
CA SER A 20 0.93 3.76 2.37
C SER A 20 2.03 4.50 1.61
N SER A 21 3.25 4.54 2.16
CA SER A 21 4.41 5.10 1.45
C SER A 21 4.74 4.30 0.18
N VAL A 22 4.71 2.96 0.25
CA VAL A 22 4.91 2.11 -0.93
C VAL A 22 3.81 2.34 -1.96
N ALA A 23 2.55 2.45 -1.53
CA ALA A 23 1.43 2.75 -2.42
C ALA A 23 1.64 4.07 -3.17
N THR A 24 2.14 5.10 -2.48
CA THR A 24 2.45 6.41 -3.08
C THR A 24 3.54 6.29 -4.15
N SER A 25 4.64 5.59 -3.85
CA SER A 25 5.70 5.35 -4.84
C SER A 25 5.20 4.57 -6.07
N LEU A 26 4.27 3.63 -5.88
CA LEU A 26 3.64 2.93 -6.99
C LEU A 26 2.75 3.87 -7.82
N THR A 27 1.98 4.76 -7.20
CA THR A 27 1.23 5.79 -7.93
C THR A 27 2.14 6.70 -8.76
N GLU A 28 3.31 7.08 -8.23
CA GLU A 28 4.31 7.84 -9.00
C GLU A 28 4.84 7.04 -10.19
N MET A 29 5.15 5.75 -9.99
CA MET A 29 5.57 4.84 -11.07
C MET A 29 4.51 4.68 -12.16
N GLN A 30 3.23 4.59 -11.79
CA GLN A 30 2.12 4.60 -12.73
C GLN A 30 2.15 5.90 -13.56
N GLY A 31 2.26 7.05 -12.90
CA GLY A 31 2.34 8.35 -13.58
C GLY A 31 3.50 8.45 -14.57
N TYR A 32 4.68 7.94 -14.21
CA TYR A 32 5.83 7.89 -15.14
C TYR A 32 5.60 6.97 -16.33
N ALA A 33 4.96 5.83 -16.12
CA ALA A 33 4.66 4.87 -17.19
C ALA A 33 3.58 5.40 -18.16
N GLU A 34 2.54 6.08 -17.63
CA GLU A 34 1.50 6.74 -18.45
C GLU A 34 2.03 7.93 -19.26
N GLN A 35 2.97 8.67 -18.70
CA GLN A 35 3.60 9.84 -19.35
C GLN A 35 4.77 9.46 -20.26
N SER A 36 5.04 8.18 -20.47
CA SER A 36 6.15 7.73 -21.30
C SER A 36 5.90 8.06 -22.77
N GLU A 37 6.51 9.14 -23.27
CA GLU A 37 6.48 9.57 -24.68
C GLU A 37 7.49 8.82 -25.58
N LEU A 38 8.07 7.71 -25.09
CA LEU A 38 8.97 6.87 -25.88
C LEU A 38 8.21 6.22 -27.04
N ASP A 39 8.41 6.79 -28.22
CA ASP A 39 7.92 6.27 -29.50
C ASP A 39 9.03 5.57 -30.29
N ALA A 40 8.67 5.01 -31.45
CA ALA A 40 9.62 4.30 -32.32
C ALA A 40 10.82 5.13 -32.78
N GLN A 41 10.75 6.47 -32.77
CA GLN A 41 11.86 7.35 -33.14
C GLN A 41 12.96 7.35 -32.07
N HIS A 42 12.62 7.06 -30.81
CA HIS A 42 13.55 7.00 -29.69
C HIS A 42 14.38 5.71 -29.65
N PHE A 43 13.91 4.63 -30.28
CA PHE A 43 14.61 3.34 -30.33
C PHE A 43 15.59 3.23 -31.51
N GLY A 44 15.63 4.24 -32.39
CA GLY A 44 16.45 4.28 -33.60
C GLY A 44 15.97 3.33 -34.70
N ASN A 45 16.47 3.55 -35.92
CA ASN A 45 16.11 2.75 -37.11
C ASN A 45 16.81 1.37 -37.15
N ILE A 46 16.89 0.68 -36.02
CA ILE A 46 17.42 -0.67 -35.98
C ILE A 46 16.28 -1.62 -36.36
N ARG A 47 16.41 -2.26 -37.53
CA ARG A 47 15.37 -3.11 -38.13
C ARG A 47 14.90 -4.27 -37.23
N ALA A 48 15.72 -4.70 -36.27
CA ALA A 48 15.39 -5.72 -35.27
C ALA A 48 14.69 -5.17 -34.01
N LEU A 49 14.69 -3.85 -33.80
CA LEU A 49 14.09 -3.19 -32.65
C LEU A 49 12.77 -2.48 -32.98
N SER A 50 12.38 -2.37 -34.25
CA SER A 50 11.15 -1.65 -34.62
C SER A 50 9.87 -2.32 -34.10
N GLU A 51 9.86 -3.66 -33.97
CA GLU A 51 8.74 -4.39 -33.34
C GLU A 51 8.69 -4.13 -31.84
N ALA A 52 9.82 -4.26 -31.13
CA ALA A 52 9.90 -3.95 -29.70
C ALA A 52 9.53 -2.49 -29.39
N ALA A 53 9.92 -1.56 -30.26
CA ALA A 53 9.58 -0.15 -30.15
C ALA A 53 8.10 0.15 -30.40
N ALA A 54 7.44 -0.65 -31.26
CA ALA A 54 6.00 -0.55 -31.51
C ALA A 54 5.17 -1.13 -30.35
N GLU A 55 5.67 -2.16 -29.66
CA GLU A 55 5.01 -2.78 -28.52
C GLU A 55 5.23 -2.04 -27.20
N TYR A 56 6.32 -1.25 -27.10
CA TYR A 56 6.71 -0.56 -25.88
C TYR A 56 5.60 0.31 -25.26
N PRO A 57 4.87 1.16 -26.00
CA PRO A 57 3.81 1.99 -25.40
C PRO A 57 2.69 1.14 -24.77
N ALA A 58 2.31 0.04 -25.41
CA ALA A 58 1.31 -0.88 -24.86
C ALA A 58 1.81 -1.57 -23.59
N LYS A 59 3.08 -1.98 -23.56
CA LYS A 59 3.69 -2.60 -22.37
C LYS A 59 3.88 -1.61 -21.22
N ALA A 60 4.19 -0.35 -21.52
CA ALA A 60 4.26 0.71 -20.52
C ALA A 60 2.89 0.97 -19.89
N LEU A 61 1.81 1.00 -20.69
CA LEU A 61 0.43 1.11 -20.20
C LEU A 61 0.01 -0.11 -19.35
N GLU A 62 0.32 -1.34 -19.80
CA GLU A 62 0.04 -2.55 -19.01
C GLU A 62 0.76 -2.53 -17.65
N LEU A 63 2.01 -2.06 -17.63
CA LEU A 63 2.76 -1.87 -16.39
C LEU A 63 2.10 -0.80 -15.50
N ALA A 64 1.72 0.34 -16.08
CA ALA A 64 1.03 1.41 -15.36
C ALA A 64 -0.25 0.91 -14.68
N GLU A 65 -1.09 0.18 -15.41
CA GLU A 65 -2.31 -0.41 -14.84
C GLU A 65 -2.00 -1.42 -13.73
N SER A 66 -1.01 -2.28 -13.92
CA SER A 66 -0.65 -3.29 -12.93
C SER A 66 -0.15 -2.66 -11.63
N VAL A 67 0.66 -1.61 -11.76
CA VAL A 67 1.22 -0.86 -10.64
C VAL A 67 0.12 -0.04 -9.95
N GLY A 68 -0.79 0.57 -10.71
CA GLY A 68 -1.95 1.29 -10.17
C GLY A 68 -2.85 0.39 -9.31
N ARG A 69 -3.18 -0.82 -9.80
CA ARG A 69 -3.94 -1.82 -9.02
C ARG A 69 -3.22 -2.22 -7.72
N ALA A 70 -1.90 -2.34 -7.75
CA ALA A 70 -1.12 -2.64 -6.55
C ALA A 70 -1.15 -1.46 -5.56
N ALA A 71 -1.07 -0.21 -6.04
CA ALA A 71 -1.20 0.98 -5.20
C ALA A 71 -2.57 1.06 -4.52
N GLU A 72 -3.66 0.81 -5.26
CA GLU A 72 -5.02 0.74 -4.72
C GLU A 72 -5.14 -0.32 -3.61
N PHE A 73 -4.65 -1.53 -3.88
CA PHE A 73 -4.65 -2.62 -2.90
C PHE A 73 -3.91 -2.24 -1.61
N LEU A 74 -2.72 -1.65 -1.73
CA LEU A 74 -1.91 -1.26 -0.57
C LEU A 74 -2.56 -0.11 0.21
N ASN A 75 -3.20 0.85 -0.45
CA ASN A 75 -3.97 1.91 0.23
C ASN A 75 -5.17 1.35 1.00
N ASP A 76 -5.91 0.41 0.40
CA ASP A 76 -7.01 -0.29 1.07
C ASP A 76 -6.49 -1.10 2.26
N PHE A 77 -5.36 -1.78 2.10
CA PHE A 77 -4.73 -2.55 3.16
C PHE A 77 -4.28 -1.65 4.32
N ALA A 78 -3.61 -0.54 4.06
CA ALA A 78 -3.21 0.44 5.06
C ALA A 78 -4.42 1.03 5.81
N THR A 79 -5.50 1.33 5.08
CA THR A 79 -6.76 1.82 5.67
C THR A 79 -7.36 0.80 6.64
N ARG A 80 -7.37 -0.48 6.26
CA ARG A 80 -7.86 -1.57 7.13
C ARG A 80 -6.97 -1.78 8.35
N LEU A 81 -5.65 -1.70 8.18
CA LEU A 81 -4.70 -1.79 9.30
C LEU A 81 -4.92 -0.67 10.32
N ASN A 82 -5.02 0.59 9.85
CA ASN A 82 -5.32 1.72 10.74
C ASN A 82 -6.65 1.53 11.48
N LYS A 83 -7.70 1.08 10.77
CA LYS A 83 -8.99 0.78 11.38
C LYS A 83 -8.88 -0.32 12.45
N SER A 84 -8.12 -1.38 12.19
CA SER A 84 -7.91 -2.43 13.18
C SER A 84 -7.16 -1.92 14.41
N ALA A 85 -6.14 -1.08 14.23
CA ALA A 85 -5.38 -0.49 15.33
C ALA A 85 -6.25 0.40 16.22
N THR A 86 -7.11 1.24 15.63
CA THR A 86 -8.02 2.11 16.39
C THR A 86 -9.07 1.32 17.16
N MET A 87 -9.58 0.22 16.60
CA MET A 87 -10.55 -0.63 17.31
C MET A 87 -9.89 -1.35 18.49
N THR A 88 -8.64 -1.82 18.35
CA THR A 88 -7.89 -2.41 19.46
C THR A 88 -7.65 -1.40 20.58
N GLU A 89 -7.33 -0.14 20.26
CA GLU A 89 -7.20 0.93 21.27
C GLU A 89 -8.52 1.22 22.00
N GLU A 90 -9.65 1.26 21.28
CA GLU A 90 -10.97 1.45 21.89
C GLU A 90 -11.37 0.28 22.80
N ASP A 91 -11.09 -0.96 22.40
CA ASP A 91 -11.35 -2.15 23.21
C ASP A 91 -10.44 -2.23 24.45
N ASP A 92 -9.17 -1.84 24.33
CA ASP A 92 -8.24 -1.74 25.45
C ASP A 92 -8.67 -0.65 26.44
N LEU A 93 -9.10 0.52 25.94
CA LEU A 93 -9.66 1.59 26.77
C LEU A 93 -10.93 1.13 27.49
N ASN A 94 -11.88 0.53 26.78
CA ASN A 94 -13.12 0.03 27.38
C ASN A 94 -12.86 -1.05 28.43
N SER A 95 -11.91 -1.96 28.18
CA SER A 95 -11.49 -2.97 29.14
C SER A 95 -10.85 -2.35 30.38
N ALA A 96 -9.96 -1.35 30.21
CA ALA A 96 -9.33 -0.63 31.30
C ALA A 96 -10.33 0.16 32.17
N TRP A 97 -11.30 0.83 31.53
CA TRP A 97 -12.39 1.51 32.25
C TRP A 97 -13.26 0.53 33.04
N THR A 98 -13.63 -0.60 32.44
CA THR A 98 -14.45 -1.63 33.10
C THR A 98 -13.73 -2.22 34.32
N ILE A 99 -12.43 -2.48 34.22
CA ILE A 99 -11.60 -2.96 35.34
C ILE A 99 -11.48 -1.88 36.43
N SER A 100 -11.20 -0.63 36.07
CA SER A 100 -11.09 0.46 37.07
C SER A 100 -12.41 0.70 37.82
N SER A 101 -13.55 0.59 37.13
CA SER A 101 -14.88 0.75 37.74
C SER A 101 -15.30 -0.41 38.65
N THR A 102 -14.63 -1.56 38.54
CA THR A 102 -14.87 -2.72 39.42
C THR A 102 -13.92 -2.77 40.62
N GLU A 103 -12.77 -2.11 40.56
CA GLU A 103 -11.84 -1.99 41.71
C GLU A 103 -12.21 -0.85 42.68
N ASP A 104 -12.78 0.27 42.20
CA ASP A 104 -13.21 1.40 43.06
C ASP A 104 -14.52 1.15 43.84
N GLY A 105 -15.13 -0.04 43.68
CA GLY A 105 -16.42 -0.41 44.28
C GLY A 105 -16.38 -1.51 45.35
N ALA A 106 -15.20 -1.94 45.80
CA ALA A 106 -15.02 -3.03 46.78
C ALA A 106 -14.58 -2.53 48.17
#